data_AF-A0A502GG13-F1
#
_entry.id   AF-A0A502GG13-F1
#
_cell.length_a   1.000
_cell.length_b   1.000
_cell.length_c   1.000
_cell.angle_alpha   90.00
_cell.angle_beta   90.00
_cell.angle_gamma   90.00
#
_symmetry.space_group_name_H-M   'P 1'
#
loop_
_entity.id
_entity.type
_entity.pdbx_description
1 polymer ?
#
loop_
_entity_poly.entity_id
_entity_poly.type
_entity_poly.pdbx_seq_one_letter_code
_entity_poly.pdbx_strand_id
1 'polypeptide(L)'
;MLAHHPPMSAHAEVPLSRLTVEDARPTTFLERGVTVPFTTPMLLGSRVRPGRRGELEIAVPSPAGVRGFYVLPLEGIGDICTPTLHDRLMVEVLADTSIVTPNTILLVSRAVAQEGLAGRAAAAAAAAAEKAVTGQSLLTNYMLLLHLIAQTEHPAECERPAEEDAPAQVQARAQRAVARVAHALGMPTERVVGALEGLAMAYIDVGLPGDRTKARYQRQLREIEALSAETARWAEASLDSGLAGAASLVSRSAFFTVSCGQVVLSDLLAPVDVLRSLVMRWVADPEGVRTDLSKLAWLLDGWAMILGIWESAERIGVPAAIHEMSILVPSMPLEVNKWVSGPEFDYFANERKRHSRLVSRLEEWRTGRQVDLVMRNEMIVRDFV
;
A
#
# COMPACT_ATOMS: atom_id res chain seq x y z
N MET A 1 60.68 9.80 10.59
CA MET A 1 60.82 9.18 9.25
C MET A 1 59.68 8.19 9.10
N LEU A 2 58.76 8.52 8.20
CA LEU A 2 57.38 8.04 8.16
C LEU A 2 57.24 6.62 7.60
N ALA A 3 56.33 5.87 8.22
CA ALA A 3 55.86 4.55 7.79
C ALA A 3 54.92 4.69 6.58
N HIS A 4 55.11 3.86 5.55
CA HIS A 4 54.23 3.78 4.39
C HIS A 4 52.99 2.94 4.73
N HIS A 5 51.83 3.59 4.83
CA HIS A 5 50.53 2.95 4.69
C HIS A 5 50.26 2.59 3.22
N PRO A 6 49.69 1.42 2.91
CA PRO A 6 49.17 1.13 1.58
C PRO A 6 47.87 1.92 1.35
N PRO A 7 47.57 2.36 0.11
CA PRO A 7 46.36 3.11 -0.18
C PRO A 7 45.11 2.26 -0.01
N MET A 8 44.09 2.87 0.59
CA MET A 8 42.73 2.35 0.73
C MET A 8 42.15 1.92 -0.61
N SER A 9 41.45 0.77 -0.55
CA SER A 9 40.68 0.13 -1.62
C SER A 9 39.95 1.11 -2.52
N ALA A 10 40.23 1.04 -3.82
CA ALA A 10 39.36 1.60 -4.85
C ALA A 10 37.99 0.91 -4.76
N HIS A 11 36.95 1.68 -4.44
CA HIS A 11 35.58 1.19 -4.51
C HIS A 11 35.22 0.98 -5.98
N ALA A 12 34.77 -0.24 -6.32
CA ALA A 12 34.40 -0.63 -7.67
C ALA A 12 33.30 0.28 -8.22
N GLU A 13 33.57 0.96 -9.35
CA GLU A 13 32.53 1.52 -10.19
C GLU A 13 31.65 0.36 -10.68
N VAL A 14 30.42 0.27 -10.17
CA VAL A 14 29.43 -0.70 -10.63
C VAL A 14 29.08 -0.35 -12.09
N PRO A 15 29.29 -1.26 -13.06
CA PRO A 15 29.02 -0.98 -14.47
C PRO A 15 27.51 -1.01 -14.71
N LEU A 16 26.84 0.13 -14.46
CA LEU A 16 25.41 0.37 -14.71
C LEU A 16 25.00 0.19 -16.19
N SER A 17 25.97 0.02 -17.09
CA SER A 17 25.78 -0.16 -18.53
C SER A 17 25.07 -1.47 -18.92
N ARG A 18 24.90 -2.41 -18.00
CA ARG A 18 24.17 -3.68 -18.21
C ARG A 18 22.70 -3.65 -17.77
N LEU A 19 22.25 -2.56 -17.13
CA LEU A 19 20.90 -2.45 -16.58
C LEU A 19 19.95 -1.77 -17.57
N THR A 20 18.71 -2.26 -17.63
CA THR A 20 17.68 -1.63 -18.49
C THR A 20 17.08 -0.44 -17.75
N VAL A 21 17.09 0.73 -18.37
CA VAL A 21 16.42 1.93 -17.85
C VAL A 21 15.04 2.04 -18.50
N GLU A 22 13.99 1.89 -17.71
CA GLU A 22 12.61 2.08 -18.16
C GLU A 22 12.11 3.49 -17.81
N ASP A 23 11.50 4.15 -18.80
CA ASP A 23 11.04 5.54 -18.70
C ASP A 23 9.58 5.74 -19.19
N ALA A 24 8.86 4.63 -19.34
CA ALA A 24 7.46 4.61 -19.76
C ALA A 24 6.53 4.58 -18.54
N ARG A 25 5.39 5.27 -18.66
CA ARG A 25 4.28 5.09 -17.70
C ARG A 25 3.79 3.64 -17.79
N PRO A 26 3.69 2.90 -16.68
CA PRO A 26 3.19 1.53 -16.71
C PRO A 26 1.78 1.45 -17.30
N THR A 27 1.51 0.41 -18.08
CA THR A 27 0.18 0.15 -18.60
C THR A 27 -0.73 -0.41 -17.51
N THR A 28 -0.20 -1.30 -16.67
CA THR A 28 -0.93 -1.99 -15.59
C THR A 28 -0.27 -1.79 -14.23
N PHE A 29 -1.02 -2.07 -13.16
CA PHE A 29 -0.46 -2.08 -11.80
C PHE A 29 0.60 -3.19 -11.62
N LEU A 30 0.42 -4.33 -12.28
CA LEU A 30 1.38 -5.42 -12.24
C LEU A 30 2.71 -5.03 -12.89
N GLU A 31 2.67 -4.32 -14.01
CA GLU A 31 3.86 -3.80 -14.70
C GLU A 31 4.59 -2.73 -13.88
N ARG A 32 3.84 -1.91 -13.11
CA ARG A 32 4.41 -0.94 -12.15
C ARG A 32 5.15 -1.65 -11.02
N GLY A 33 4.66 -2.82 -10.60
CA GLY A 33 5.16 -3.55 -9.45
C GLY A 33 4.64 -3.01 -8.11
N VAL A 34 4.96 -3.76 -7.06
CA VAL A 34 4.54 -3.54 -5.67
C VAL A 34 5.72 -3.04 -4.85
N THR A 35 5.48 -2.05 -3.99
CA THR A 35 6.53 -1.46 -3.15
C THR A 35 6.99 -2.44 -2.09
N VAL A 36 8.30 -2.63 -1.95
CA VAL A 36 8.89 -3.45 -0.88
C VAL A 36 9.57 -2.54 0.15
N PRO A 37 9.31 -2.71 1.45
CA PRO A 37 9.81 -1.81 2.49
C PRO A 37 11.25 -2.16 2.87
N PHE A 38 12.18 -1.99 1.93
CA PHE A 38 13.61 -2.19 2.20
C PHE A 38 14.17 -1.13 3.14
N THR A 39 15.10 -1.56 3.99
CA THR A 39 15.83 -0.71 4.95
C THR A 39 17.14 -0.16 4.37
N THR A 40 17.72 -0.82 3.38
CA THR A 40 18.92 -0.37 2.66
C THR A 40 18.60 0.92 1.90
N PRO A 41 19.32 2.03 2.14
CA PRO A 41 18.97 3.33 1.56
C PRO A 41 18.89 3.34 0.03
N MET A 42 19.76 2.58 -0.65
CA MET A 42 19.76 2.49 -2.12
C MET A 42 18.55 1.74 -2.69
N LEU A 43 17.89 0.90 -1.88
CA LEU A 43 16.72 0.12 -2.27
C LEU A 43 15.41 0.79 -1.87
N LEU A 44 15.46 1.93 -1.20
CA LEU A 44 14.25 2.63 -0.78
C LEU A 44 13.41 3.02 -2.00
N GLY A 45 12.11 2.71 -1.94
CA GLY A 45 11.17 2.95 -3.03
C GLY A 45 11.21 1.91 -4.15
N SER A 46 12.00 0.85 -3.98
CA SER A 46 12.04 -0.23 -4.96
C SER A 46 10.73 -0.99 -5.04
N ARG A 47 10.42 -1.44 -6.24
CA ARG A 47 9.20 -2.18 -6.55
C ARG A 47 9.52 -3.55 -7.12
N VAL A 48 8.85 -4.58 -6.65
CA VAL A 48 8.98 -5.94 -7.18
C VAL A 48 7.80 -6.24 -8.11
N ARG A 49 8.09 -6.87 -9.25
CA ARG A 49 7.10 -7.24 -10.26
C ARG A 49 7.46 -8.58 -10.92
N PRO A 50 6.48 -9.28 -11.51
CA PRO A 50 6.77 -10.43 -12.35
C PRO A 50 7.62 -10.02 -13.55
N GLY A 51 8.73 -10.74 -13.76
CA GLY A 51 9.59 -10.62 -14.93
C GLY A 51 9.13 -11.49 -16.09
N ARG A 52 9.79 -11.33 -17.25
CA ARG A 52 9.39 -12.00 -18.51
C ARG A 52 9.50 -13.53 -18.48
N ARG A 53 10.31 -14.07 -17.57
CA ARG A 53 10.59 -15.52 -17.45
C ARG A 53 9.88 -16.17 -16.26
N GLY A 54 8.96 -15.46 -15.61
CA GLY A 54 8.27 -15.93 -14.40
C GLY A 54 9.05 -15.70 -13.11
N GLU A 55 10.34 -15.34 -13.20
CA GLU A 55 11.14 -14.86 -12.08
C GLU A 55 10.75 -13.43 -11.69
N LEU A 56 10.94 -13.06 -10.42
CA LEU A 56 10.69 -11.70 -9.97
C LEU A 56 11.82 -10.76 -10.38
N GLU A 57 11.43 -9.58 -10.85
CA GLU A 57 12.32 -8.46 -11.12
C GLU A 57 12.10 -7.37 -10.07
N ILE A 58 13.14 -6.60 -9.80
CA ILE A 58 13.10 -5.40 -8.97
C ILE A 58 13.39 -4.17 -9.83
N ALA A 59 12.53 -3.16 -9.69
CA ALA A 59 12.70 -1.83 -10.24
C ALA A 59 13.23 -0.91 -9.12
N VAL A 60 14.49 -0.50 -9.22
CA VAL A 60 15.17 0.36 -8.24
C VAL A 60 15.15 1.80 -8.75
N PRO A 61 14.69 2.79 -7.96
CA PRO A 61 14.76 4.20 -8.34
C PRO A 61 16.20 4.60 -8.66
N SER A 62 16.40 5.36 -9.73
CA SER A 62 17.74 5.72 -10.19
C SER A 62 18.58 6.40 -9.08
N PRO A 63 19.69 5.79 -8.63
CA PRO A 63 20.51 6.34 -7.55
C PRO A 63 21.25 7.63 -7.93
N ALA A 64 21.36 7.93 -9.22
CA ALA A 64 21.93 9.16 -9.75
C ALA A 64 20.88 10.27 -9.90
N GLY A 65 19.61 10.01 -9.52
CA GLY A 65 18.49 10.93 -9.63
C GLY A 65 18.19 11.39 -11.07
N VAL A 66 18.69 10.61 -12.03
CA VAL A 66 18.30 10.67 -13.44
C VAL A 66 17.01 9.89 -13.64
N ARG A 67 16.22 10.30 -14.64
CA ARG A 67 14.91 9.73 -14.93
C ARG A 67 14.97 8.22 -15.18
N GLY A 68 14.03 7.48 -14.58
CA GLY A 68 13.79 6.06 -14.83
C GLY A 68 14.15 5.13 -13.67
N PHE A 69 13.87 3.85 -13.85
CA PHE A 69 14.18 2.78 -12.91
C PHE A 69 15.21 1.84 -13.50
N TYR A 70 16.12 1.35 -12.68
CA TYR A 70 16.97 0.22 -13.04
C TYR A 70 16.20 -1.06 -12.76
N VAL A 71 16.02 -1.88 -13.80
CA VAL A 71 15.35 -3.17 -13.69
C VAL A 71 16.39 -4.28 -13.73
N LEU A 72 16.37 -5.16 -12.72
CA LEU A 72 17.24 -6.32 -12.60
C LEU A 72 16.50 -7.50 -11.95
N PRO A 73 17.00 -8.74 -12.09
CA PRO A 73 16.49 -9.88 -11.33
C PRO A 73 16.56 -9.60 -9.82
N LEU A 74 15.56 -10.07 -9.06
CA LEU A 74 15.50 -9.86 -7.61
C LEU A 74 16.75 -10.39 -6.88
N GLU A 75 17.26 -11.55 -7.31
CA GLU A 75 18.47 -12.16 -6.76
C GLU A 75 19.75 -11.35 -7.04
N GLY A 76 19.71 -10.47 -8.05
CA GLY A 76 20.85 -9.63 -8.46
C GLY A 76 21.07 -8.39 -7.57
N ILE A 77 20.29 -8.19 -6.51
CA ILE A 77 20.45 -7.03 -5.61
C ILE A 77 21.85 -6.94 -5.00
N GLY A 78 22.48 -8.09 -4.71
CA GLY A 78 23.84 -8.15 -4.16
C GLY A 78 24.91 -7.58 -5.10
N ASP A 79 24.63 -7.49 -6.40
CA ASP A 79 25.57 -6.96 -7.39
C ASP A 79 25.63 -5.43 -7.39
N ILE A 80 24.62 -4.75 -6.84
CA ILE A 80 24.50 -3.29 -6.87
C ILE A 80 24.66 -2.62 -5.49
N CYS A 81 24.40 -3.34 -4.39
CA CYS A 81 24.65 -2.86 -3.03
C CYS A 81 24.87 -4.01 -2.04
N THR A 82 25.27 -3.66 -0.81
CA THR A 82 25.28 -4.57 0.34
C THR A 82 23.98 -4.41 1.14
N PRO A 83 23.01 -5.35 1.06
CA PRO A 83 21.75 -5.20 1.76
C PRO A 83 21.90 -5.48 3.26
N THR A 84 21.04 -4.85 4.07
CA THR A 84 20.87 -5.18 5.50
C THR A 84 20.42 -6.63 5.69
N LEU A 85 20.49 -7.15 6.92
CA LEU A 85 19.99 -8.49 7.23
C LEU A 85 18.48 -8.61 6.99
N HIS A 86 17.70 -7.57 7.33
CA HIS A 86 16.27 -7.52 7.04
C HIS A 86 16.00 -7.68 5.54
N ASP A 87 16.72 -6.93 4.71
CA ASP A 87 16.50 -6.93 3.26
C ASP A 87 16.93 -8.25 2.61
N ARG A 88 17.98 -8.91 3.13
CA ARG A 88 18.37 -10.26 2.66
C ARG A 88 17.28 -11.28 2.92
N LEU A 89 16.71 -11.29 4.13
CA LEU A 89 15.61 -12.18 4.47
C LEU A 89 14.36 -11.86 3.64
N MET A 90 14.06 -10.58 3.43
CA MET A 90 12.97 -10.16 2.54
C MET A 90 13.15 -10.72 1.12
N VAL A 91 14.36 -10.62 0.55
CA VAL A 91 14.66 -11.16 -0.79
C VAL A 91 14.50 -12.68 -0.83
N GLU A 92 15.00 -13.39 0.18
CA GLU A 92 14.87 -14.85 0.29
C GLU A 92 13.40 -15.30 0.31
N VAL A 93 12.57 -14.69 1.17
CA VAL A 93 11.13 -15.02 1.25
C VAL A 93 10.38 -14.65 -0.03
N LEU A 94 10.75 -13.54 -0.68
CA LEU A 94 10.12 -13.12 -1.93
C LEU A 94 10.51 -14.01 -3.11
N ALA A 95 11.70 -14.59 -3.14
CA ALA A 95 12.13 -15.51 -4.19
C ALA A 95 11.19 -16.72 -4.33
N ASP A 96 10.64 -17.19 -3.20
CA ASP A 96 9.68 -18.30 -3.15
C ASP A 96 8.21 -17.86 -3.38
N THR A 97 7.96 -16.57 -3.58
CA THR A 97 6.60 -16.02 -3.73
C THR A 97 6.18 -15.94 -5.20
N SER A 98 5.15 -16.71 -5.57
CA SER A 98 4.66 -16.79 -6.97
C SER A 98 3.74 -15.65 -7.40
N ILE A 99 3.03 -15.01 -6.46
CA ILE A 99 2.06 -13.94 -6.75
C ILE A 99 2.39 -12.72 -5.91
N VAL A 100 2.80 -11.64 -6.59
CA VAL A 100 3.14 -10.37 -5.95
C VAL A 100 1.96 -9.40 -6.03
N THR A 101 1.34 -9.14 -4.89
CA THR A 101 0.32 -8.10 -4.69
C THR A 101 0.68 -7.25 -3.47
N PRO A 102 0.11 -6.03 -3.32
CA PRO A 102 0.33 -5.20 -2.13
C PRO A 102 0.00 -5.95 -0.82
N ASN A 103 -1.06 -6.75 -0.82
CA ASN A 103 -1.42 -7.55 0.35
C ASN A 103 -0.42 -8.68 0.60
N THR A 104 0.06 -9.37 -0.45
CA THR A 104 1.09 -10.40 -0.29
C THR A 104 2.37 -9.81 0.29
N ILE A 105 2.84 -8.67 -0.25
CA ILE A 105 4.04 -8.00 0.24
C ILE A 105 3.85 -7.52 1.68
N LEU A 106 2.68 -6.99 2.04
CA LEU A 106 2.39 -6.61 3.42
C LEU A 106 2.48 -7.80 4.38
N LEU A 107 1.89 -8.95 4.02
CA LEU A 107 1.94 -10.16 4.85
C LEU A 107 3.38 -10.67 5.00
N VAL A 108 4.15 -10.73 3.90
CA VAL A 108 5.57 -11.07 3.93
C VAL A 108 6.34 -10.09 4.81
N SER A 109 6.09 -8.79 4.65
CA SER A 109 6.79 -7.75 5.41
C SER A 109 6.51 -7.85 6.91
N ARG A 110 5.28 -8.18 7.31
CA ARG A 110 4.94 -8.44 8.71
C ARG A 110 5.70 -9.63 9.26
N ALA A 111 5.71 -10.75 8.55
CA ALA A 111 6.44 -11.95 8.97
C ALA A 111 7.94 -11.68 9.11
N VAL A 112 8.55 -11.03 8.12
CA VAL A 112 9.98 -10.65 8.15
C VAL A 112 10.27 -9.64 9.28
N ALA A 113 9.37 -8.70 9.54
CA ALA A 113 9.54 -7.73 10.62
C ALA A 113 9.45 -8.37 12.02
N GLN A 114 8.66 -9.42 12.21
CA GLN A 114 8.55 -10.16 13.48
C GLN A 114 9.88 -10.80 13.91
N GLU A 115 10.77 -11.12 12.96
CA GLU A 115 12.14 -11.59 13.25
C GLU A 115 13.03 -10.53 13.91
N GLY A 116 12.59 -9.27 13.95
CA GLY A 116 13.31 -8.18 14.65
C GLY A 116 14.52 -7.63 13.90
N LEU A 117 14.75 -8.05 12.65
CA LEU A 117 15.89 -7.62 11.83
C LEU A 117 15.80 -6.16 11.35
N ALA A 118 14.60 -5.56 11.33
CA ALA A 118 14.38 -4.12 11.14
C ALA A 118 14.23 -3.37 12.48
N GLY A 119 14.72 -3.95 13.57
CA GLY A 119 14.66 -3.38 14.90
C GLY A 119 13.42 -3.75 15.70
N ARG A 120 13.50 -3.54 17.03
CA ARG A 120 12.44 -3.93 17.99
C ARG A 120 11.12 -3.19 17.77
N ALA A 121 11.19 -1.95 17.30
CA ALA A 121 9.99 -1.16 17.04
C ALA A 121 9.17 -1.76 15.88
N ALA A 122 9.82 -2.17 14.80
CA ALA A 122 9.17 -2.83 13.67
C ALA A 122 8.57 -4.19 14.06
N ALA A 123 9.28 -5.01 14.84
CA ALA A 123 8.74 -6.28 15.34
C ALA A 123 7.50 -6.08 16.22
N ALA A 124 7.54 -5.10 17.13
CA ALA A 124 6.41 -4.78 18.00
C ALA A 124 5.21 -4.27 17.19
N ALA A 125 5.43 -3.46 16.16
CA ALA A 125 4.39 -2.98 15.26
C ALA A 125 3.75 -4.13 14.48
N ALA A 126 4.54 -5.05 13.92
CA ALA A 126 4.03 -6.23 13.21
C ALA A 126 3.16 -7.12 14.11
N ALA A 127 3.58 -7.37 15.36
CA ALA A 127 2.79 -8.11 16.34
C ALA A 127 1.49 -7.38 16.74
N ALA A 128 1.54 -6.06 16.90
CA ALA A 128 0.36 -5.24 17.18
C ALA A 128 -0.63 -5.24 15.99
N ALA A 129 -0.12 -5.18 14.76
CA ALA A 129 -0.90 -5.22 13.54
C ALA A 129 -1.66 -6.56 13.40
N GLU A 130 -1.03 -7.70 13.72
CA GLU A 130 -1.67 -9.01 13.71
C GLU A 130 -2.84 -9.10 14.71
N LYS A 131 -2.64 -8.56 15.92
CA LYS A 131 -3.71 -8.45 16.93
C LYS A 131 -4.85 -7.54 16.44
N ALA A 132 -4.51 -6.42 15.80
CA ALA A 132 -5.49 -5.50 15.24
C ALA A 132 -6.30 -6.14 14.09
N VAL A 133 -5.67 -6.92 13.22
CA VAL A 133 -6.36 -7.69 12.16
C VAL A 133 -7.35 -8.68 12.75
N THR A 134 -6.98 -9.37 13.83
CA THR A 134 -7.89 -10.29 14.52
C THR A 134 -9.11 -9.56 15.08
N GLY A 135 -8.92 -8.41 15.73
CA GLY A 135 -10.01 -7.57 16.23
C GLY A 135 -10.90 -7.02 15.10
N GLN A 136 -10.28 -6.59 13.99
CA GLN A 136 -10.98 -6.07 12.83
C GLN A 136 -11.82 -7.16 12.14
N SER A 137 -11.29 -8.38 12.01
CA SER A 137 -12.02 -9.52 11.45
C SER A 137 -13.33 -9.80 12.21
N LEU A 138 -13.26 -9.82 13.55
CA LEU A 138 -14.44 -10.00 14.39
C LEU A 138 -15.46 -8.86 14.21
N LEU A 139 -14.98 -7.61 14.18
CA LEU A 139 -15.81 -6.44 13.98
C LEU A 139 -16.50 -6.45 12.61
N THR A 140 -15.75 -6.72 11.54
CA THR A 140 -16.29 -6.78 10.18
C THR A 140 -17.34 -7.88 10.05
N ASN A 141 -17.11 -9.07 10.61
CA ASN A 141 -18.11 -10.13 10.61
C ASN A 141 -19.38 -9.72 11.37
N TYR A 142 -19.24 -9.14 12.56
CA TYR A 142 -20.37 -8.65 13.35
C TYR A 142 -21.16 -7.58 12.58
N MET A 143 -20.49 -6.63 11.94
CA MET A 143 -21.12 -5.60 11.13
C MET A 143 -21.86 -6.16 9.92
N LEU A 144 -21.31 -7.16 9.20
CA LEU A 144 -22.05 -7.82 8.11
C LEU A 144 -23.34 -8.46 8.61
N LEU A 145 -23.32 -9.09 9.79
CA LEU A 145 -24.52 -9.67 10.39
C LEU A 145 -25.55 -8.59 10.75
N LEU A 146 -25.13 -7.44 11.29
CA LEU A 146 -26.02 -6.31 11.55
C LEU A 146 -26.67 -5.78 10.27
N HIS A 147 -25.89 -5.59 9.21
CA HIS A 147 -26.41 -5.18 7.90
C HIS A 147 -27.38 -6.22 7.34
N LEU A 148 -27.11 -7.52 7.54
CA LEU A 148 -27.99 -8.60 7.09
C LEU A 148 -29.32 -8.60 7.84
N ILE A 149 -29.27 -8.38 9.16
CA ILE A 149 -30.45 -8.25 10.00
C ILE A 149 -31.29 -7.06 9.50
N ALA A 150 -30.69 -5.88 9.36
CA ALA A 150 -31.38 -4.68 8.90
C ALA A 150 -32.05 -4.83 7.53
N GLN A 151 -31.46 -5.61 6.62
CA GLN A 151 -31.99 -5.84 5.28
C GLN A 151 -33.05 -6.96 5.18
N THR A 152 -33.18 -7.82 6.19
CA THR A 152 -34.02 -9.03 6.12
C THR A 152 -35.10 -9.11 7.17
N GLU A 153 -35.07 -8.22 8.17
CA GLU A 153 -36.09 -8.16 9.19
C GLU A 153 -37.39 -7.55 8.70
N HIS A 154 -38.47 -8.08 9.25
CA HIS A 154 -39.79 -7.52 9.01
C HIS A 154 -39.96 -6.26 9.87
N PRO A 155 -40.76 -5.27 9.43
CA PRO A 155 -40.97 -4.03 10.19
C PRO A 155 -41.39 -4.23 11.65
N ALA A 156 -42.14 -5.30 11.95
CA ALA A 156 -42.54 -5.65 13.31
C ALA A 156 -41.40 -6.19 14.19
N GLU A 157 -40.30 -6.64 13.59
CA GLU A 157 -39.09 -7.11 14.28
C GLU A 157 -38.06 -5.98 14.44
N CYS A 158 -38.19 -4.90 13.67
CA CYS A 158 -37.28 -3.74 13.65
C CYS A 158 -37.62 -2.65 14.69
N GLU A 159 -38.46 -2.92 15.69
CA GLU A 159 -38.86 -1.89 16.68
C GLU A 159 -37.65 -1.27 17.41
N ARG A 160 -36.55 -2.03 17.54
CA ARG A 160 -35.28 -1.55 18.07
C ARG A 160 -34.10 -1.95 17.17
N PRO A 161 -33.11 -1.04 16.99
CA PRO A 161 -31.88 -1.36 16.27
C PRO A 161 -31.18 -2.59 16.89
N ALA A 162 -30.64 -3.47 16.05
CA ALA A 162 -29.97 -4.70 16.52
C ALA A 162 -28.69 -4.40 17.32
N GLU A 163 -28.09 -3.24 17.12
CA GLU A 163 -26.91 -2.76 17.84
C GLU A 163 -27.19 -2.51 19.34
N GLU A 164 -28.45 -2.31 19.71
CA GLU A 164 -28.87 -2.00 21.09
C GLU A 164 -29.28 -3.24 21.89
N ASP A 165 -29.36 -4.39 21.23
CA ASP A 165 -29.80 -5.64 21.86
C ASP A 165 -28.68 -6.34 22.64
N ALA A 166 -29.09 -7.24 23.54
CA ALA A 166 -28.16 -8.15 24.20
C ALA A 166 -27.51 -9.10 23.18
N PRO A 167 -26.23 -9.50 23.34
CA PRO A 167 -25.50 -10.31 22.35
C PRO A 167 -26.23 -11.61 21.92
N ALA A 168 -26.89 -12.28 22.85
CA ALA A 168 -27.67 -13.49 22.55
C ALA A 168 -28.88 -13.22 21.64
N GLN A 169 -29.53 -12.05 21.78
CA GLN A 169 -30.64 -11.64 20.93
C GLN A 169 -30.14 -11.27 19.53
N VAL A 170 -29.01 -10.57 19.42
CA VAL A 170 -28.37 -10.27 18.14
C VAL A 170 -28.01 -11.57 17.40
N GLN A 171 -27.45 -12.55 18.11
CA GLN A 171 -27.15 -13.85 17.53
C GLN A 171 -28.40 -14.57 17.00
N ALA A 172 -29.50 -14.56 17.75
CA ALA A 172 -30.76 -15.16 17.32
C ALA A 172 -31.36 -14.44 16.10
N ARG A 173 -31.30 -13.10 16.06
CA ARG A 173 -31.70 -12.27 14.90
C ARG A 173 -30.85 -12.59 13.67
N ALA A 174 -29.53 -12.66 13.85
CA ALA A 174 -28.58 -13.03 12.80
C ALA A 174 -28.88 -14.42 12.22
N GLN A 175 -29.11 -15.43 13.06
CA GLN A 175 -29.47 -16.78 12.61
C GLN A 175 -30.74 -16.79 11.75
N ARG A 176 -31.78 -16.04 12.15
CA ARG A 176 -33.01 -15.89 11.34
C ARG A 176 -32.74 -15.18 10.02
N ALA A 177 -31.97 -14.09 10.05
CA ALA A 177 -31.58 -13.34 8.85
C ALA A 177 -30.84 -14.23 7.85
N VAL A 178 -29.85 -14.99 8.31
CA VAL A 178 -29.12 -15.97 7.49
C VAL A 178 -30.07 -17.04 6.92
N ALA A 179 -30.95 -17.63 7.74
CA ALA A 179 -31.90 -18.63 7.27
C ALA A 179 -32.85 -18.09 6.20
N ARG A 180 -33.30 -16.83 6.31
CA ARG A 180 -34.12 -16.16 5.30
C ARG A 180 -33.37 -15.97 3.99
N VAL A 181 -32.12 -15.54 4.04
CA VAL A 181 -31.27 -15.42 2.84
C VAL A 181 -31.02 -16.78 2.21
N ALA A 182 -30.68 -17.79 3.00
CA ALA A 182 -30.46 -19.15 2.55
C ALA A 182 -31.70 -19.69 1.80
N HIS A 183 -32.89 -19.56 2.41
CA HIS A 183 -34.15 -19.93 1.77
C HIS A 183 -34.40 -19.16 0.47
N ALA A 184 -34.21 -17.84 0.48
CA ALA A 184 -34.46 -17.00 -0.69
C ALA A 184 -33.49 -17.26 -1.85
N LEU A 185 -32.28 -17.72 -1.56
CA LEU A 185 -31.27 -18.09 -2.56
C LEU A 185 -31.34 -19.57 -2.96
N GLY A 186 -32.18 -20.37 -2.29
CA GLY A 186 -32.24 -21.82 -2.51
C GLY A 186 -30.94 -22.54 -2.14
N MET A 187 -30.22 -22.06 -1.11
CA MET A 187 -28.93 -22.60 -0.67
C MET A 187 -28.97 -23.07 0.79
N PRO A 188 -28.12 -24.03 1.19
CA PRO A 188 -27.96 -24.39 2.60
C PRO A 188 -27.46 -23.21 3.45
N THR A 189 -27.91 -23.14 4.70
CA THR A 189 -27.52 -22.11 5.68
C THR A 189 -26.00 -22.03 5.84
N GLU A 190 -25.33 -23.19 5.90
CA GLU A 190 -23.89 -23.31 6.07
C GLU A 190 -23.12 -22.62 4.93
N ARG A 191 -23.67 -22.67 3.71
CA ARG A 191 -23.07 -22.03 2.53
C ARG A 191 -23.17 -20.52 2.61
N VAL A 192 -24.27 -19.98 3.15
CA VAL A 192 -24.44 -18.54 3.39
C VAL A 192 -23.51 -18.07 4.52
N VAL A 193 -23.40 -18.84 5.60
CA VAL A 193 -22.46 -18.53 6.70
C VAL A 193 -21.03 -18.47 6.18
N GLY A 194 -20.57 -19.49 5.46
CA GLY A 194 -19.21 -19.50 4.89
C GLY A 194 -18.98 -18.37 3.88
N ALA A 195 -20.01 -17.95 3.15
CA ALA A 195 -19.92 -16.78 2.26
C ALA A 195 -19.75 -15.47 3.06
N LEU A 196 -20.49 -15.29 4.15
CA LEU A 196 -20.37 -14.12 5.03
C LEU A 196 -19.01 -14.08 5.73
N GLU A 197 -18.49 -15.22 6.20
CA GLU A 197 -17.14 -15.31 6.78
C GLU A 197 -16.07 -14.95 5.73
N GLY A 198 -16.20 -15.48 4.52
CA GLY A 198 -15.30 -15.15 3.41
C GLY A 198 -15.33 -13.67 3.03
N LEU A 199 -16.52 -13.08 2.96
CA LEU A 199 -16.71 -11.64 2.74
C LEU A 199 -16.13 -10.83 3.89
N ALA A 200 -16.35 -11.23 5.15
CA ALA A 200 -15.79 -10.55 6.30
C ALA A 200 -14.25 -10.46 6.20
N MET A 201 -13.60 -11.57 5.86
CA MET A 201 -12.16 -11.62 5.64
C MET A 201 -11.72 -10.72 4.47
N ALA A 202 -12.47 -10.67 3.37
CA ALA A 202 -12.13 -9.86 2.22
C ALA A 202 -12.28 -8.35 2.47
N TYR A 203 -13.21 -7.95 3.34
CA TYR A 203 -13.48 -6.55 3.67
C TYR A 203 -12.65 -6.01 4.85
N ILE A 204 -11.78 -6.80 5.51
CA ILE A 204 -11.00 -6.38 6.70
C ILE A 204 -10.30 -5.04 6.48
N ASP A 205 -9.61 -4.87 5.35
CA ASP A 205 -8.79 -3.68 5.07
C ASP A 205 -9.59 -2.51 4.49
N VAL A 206 -10.72 -2.81 3.84
CA VAL A 206 -11.64 -1.82 3.26
C VAL A 206 -12.54 -1.20 4.34
N GLY A 207 -12.96 -2.03 5.31
CA GLY A 207 -13.95 -1.69 6.31
C GLY A 207 -15.37 -1.72 5.75
N LEU A 208 -16.34 -1.50 6.63
CA LEU A 208 -17.76 -1.41 6.29
C LEU A 208 -18.32 -0.04 6.70
N PRO A 209 -19.48 0.37 6.16
CA PRO A 209 -20.14 1.60 6.59
C PRO A 209 -20.41 1.58 8.09
N GLY A 210 -20.08 2.67 8.80
CA GLY A 210 -20.24 2.76 10.25
C GLY A 210 -19.08 2.20 11.08
N ASP A 211 -18.00 1.73 10.44
CA ASP A 211 -16.82 1.23 11.15
C ASP A 211 -16.12 2.36 11.92
N ARG A 212 -16.11 2.25 13.26
CA ARG A 212 -15.52 3.24 14.16
C ARG A 212 -14.01 3.13 14.28
N THR A 213 -13.43 1.94 14.07
CA THR A 213 -11.97 1.75 14.12
C THR A 213 -11.30 2.35 12.89
N LYS A 214 -12.09 2.57 11.83
CA LYS A 214 -11.68 2.98 10.49
C LYS A 214 -10.66 1.98 9.95
N ALA A 215 -11.11 1.08 9.07
CA ALA A 215 -10.23 0.10 8.45
C ALA A 215 -9.02 0.73 7.74
N ARG A 216 -7.99 -0.10 7.50
CA ARG A 216 -6.66 0.31 7.05
C ARG A 216 -6.69 1.30 5.87
N TYR A 217 -7.38 0.96 4.79
CA TYR A 217 -7.42 1.81 3.60
C TYR A 217 -8.12 3.15 3.84
N GLN A 218 -9.16 3.17 4.69
CA GLN A 218 -9.84 4.41 5.04
C GLN A 218 -9.00 5.33 5.92
N ARG A 219 -8.07 4.79 6.72
CA ARG A 219 -7.09 5.60 7.46
C ARG A 219 -6.03 6.14 6.52
N GLN A 220 -5.46 5.27 5.69
CA GLN A 220 -4.43 5.65 4.74
C GLN A 220 -4.90 6.73 3.75
N LEU A 221 -6.14 6.66 3.26
CA LEU A 221 -6.70 7.73 2.42
C LEU A 221 -6.73 9.09 3.13
N ARG A 222 -7.06 9.13 4.43
CA ARG A 222 -7.05 10.39 5.20
C ARG A 222 -5.64 10.91 5.46
N GLU A 223 -4.69 10.02 5.71
CA GLU A 223 -3.28 10.37 5.89
C GLU A 223 -2.71 10.99 4.60
N ILE A 224 -3.02 10.39 3.45
CA ILE A 224 -2.62 10.94 2.14
C ILE A 224 -3.33 12.28 1.85
N GLU A 225 -4.59 12.44 2.25
CA GLU A 225 -5.31 13.71 2.13
C GLU A 225 -4.68 14.82 2.98
N ALA A 226 -4.30 14.51 4.21
CA ALA A 226 -3.58 15.44 5.10
C ALA A 226 -2.22 15.83 4.51
N LEU A 227 -1.44 14.83 4.07
CA LEU A 227 -0.16 15.04 3.37
C LEU A 227 -0.32 15.96 2.16
N SER A 228 -1.36 15.73 1.35
CA SER A 228 -1.68 16.53 0.17
C SER A 228 -1.89 18.01 0.54
N ALA A 229 -2.68 18.28 1.58
CA ALA A 229 -2.97 19.63 2.02
C ALA A 229 -1.74 20.32 2.64
N GLU A 230 -0.94 19.59 3.42
CA GLU A 230 0.29 20.12 4.04
C GLU A 230 1.35 20.49 3.00
N THR A 231 1.60 19.59 2.05
CA THR A 231 2.59 19.82 0.98
C THR A 231 2.15 20.90 0.01
N ALA A 232 0.84 21.06 -0.26
CA ALA A 232 0.30 22.19 -1.02
C ALA A 232 0.60 23.54 -0.34
N ARG A 233 0.26 23.66 0.95
CA ARG A 233 0.52 24.89 1.73
C ARG A 233 2.00 25.22 1.77
N TRP A 234 2.85 24.20 1.91
CA TRP A 234 4.30 24.41 1.88
C TRP A 234 4.79 24.90 0.52
N ALA A 235 4.25 24.33 -0.58
CA ALA A 235 4.60 24.75 -1.93
C ALA A 235 4.29 26.23 -2.19
N GLU A 236 3.14 26.72 -1.71
CA GLU A 236 2.72 28.12 -1.83
C GLU A 236 3.62 29.08 -1.03
N ALA A 237 4.12 28.63 0.11
CA ALA A 237 5.00 29.43 0.98
C ALA A 237 6.49 29.39 0.58
N SER A 238 6.90 28.44 -0.27
CA SER A 238 8.30 28.26 -0.65
C SER A 238 8.79 29.33 -1.62
N LEU A 239 9.94 29.94 -1.32
CA LEU A 239 10.62 30.88 -2.20
C LEU A 239 11.47 30.19 -3.28
N ASP A 240 11.82 28.91 -3.08
CA ASP A 240 12.53 28.09 -4.06
C ASP A 240 11.51 27.49 -5.05
N SER A 241 11.61 27.90 -6.31
CA SER A 241 10.69 27.46 -7.37
C SER A 241 10.85 25.98 -7.75
N GLY A 242 12.05 25.41 -7.59
CA GLY A 242 12.31 24.00 -7.83
C GLY A 242 11.67 23.13 -6.76
N LEU A 243 11.89 23.48 -5.49
CA LEU A 243 11.27 22.77 -4.37
C LEU A 243 9.76 23.00 -4.30
N ALA A 244 9.27 24.19 -4.63
CA ALA A 244 7.83 24.46 -4.77
C ALA A 244 7.20 23.57 -5.85
N GLY A 245 7.91 23.35 -6.97
CA GLY A 245 7.50 22.43 -8.02
C GLY A 245 7.45 20.96 -7.56
N ALA A 246 8.47 20.52 -6.81
CA ALA A 246 8.52 19.17 -6.24
C ALA A 246 7.40 18.94 -5.21
N ALA A 247 7.17 19.89 -4.30
CA ALA A 247 6.09 19.86 -3.33
C ALA A 247 4.71 19.84 -4.01
N SER A 248 4.54 20.67 -5.04
CA SER A 248 3.32 20.68 -5.86
C SER A 248 3.08 19.33 -6.52
N LEU A 249 4.13 18.64 -6.98
CA LEU A 249 4.02 17.32 -7.60
C LEU A 249 3.51 16.27 -6.60
N VAL A 250 4.11 16.24 -5.40
CA VAL A 250 3.71 15.34 -4.31
C VAL A 250 2.24 15.58 -3.94
N SER A 251 1.89 16.83 -3.64
CA SER A 251 0.53 17.22 -3.26
C SER A 251 -0.49 16.81 -4.31
N ARG A 252 -0.22 17.15 -5.57
CA ARG A 252 -1.09 16.85 -6.71
C ARG A 252 -1.28 15.36 -6.96
N SER A 253 -0.24 14.56 -6.71
CA SER A 253 -0.33 13.10 -6.83
C SER A 253 -1.09 12.47 -5.65
N ALA A 254 -0.92 13.03 -4.45
CA ALA A 254 -1.64 12.62 -3.24
C ALA A 254 -3.13 12.92 -3.36
N PHE A 255 -3.50 14.16 -3.69
CA PHE A 255 -4.87 14.58 -3.98
C PHE A 255 -5.53 13.63 -4.97
N PHE A 256 -4.86 13.39 -6.09
CA PHE A 256 -5.37 12.54 -7.15
C PHE A 256 -5.61 11.10 -6.69
N THR A 257 -4.67 10.52 -5.95
CA THR A 257 -4.82 9.19 -5.34
C THR A 257 -6.04 9.14 -4.44
N VAL A 258 -6.25 10.16 -3.61
CA VAL A 258 -7.39 10.24 -2.70
C VAL A 258 -8.71 10.33 -3.46
N SER A 259 -8.80 11.18 -4.49
CA SER A 259 -10.01 11.29 -5.31
C SER A 259 -10.37 9.97 -5.97
N CYS A 260 -9.40 9.27 -6.57
CA CYS A 260 -9.63 7.94 -7.13
C CYS A 260 -10.03 6.93 -6.05
N GLY A 261 -9.37 6.98 -4.90
CA GLY A 261 -9.60 6.05 -3.80
C GLY A 261 -10.98 6.22 -3.19
N GLN A 262 -11.50 7.45 -3.11
CA GLN A 262 -12.86 7.71 -2.66
C GLN A 262 -13.92 7.15 -3.63
N VAL A 263 -13.71 7.30 -4.94
CA VAL A 263 -14.60 6.69 -5.96
C VAL A 263 -14.59 5.18 -5.85
N VAL A 264 -13.41 4.56 -5.86
CA VAL A 264 -13.27 3.10 -5.76
C VAL A 264 -13.83 2.59 -4.43
N LEU A 265 -13.57 3.27 -3.31
CA LEU A 265 -14.11 2.89 -2.01
C LEU A 265 -15.65 2.92 -2.00
N SER A 266 -16.26 3.97 -2.56
CA SER A 266 -17.72 4.05 -2.69
C SER A 266 -18.27 2.87 -3.48
N ASP A 267 -17.66 2.55 -4.62
CA ASP A 267 -18.08 1.43 -5.48
C ASP A 267 -17.93 0.06 -4.78
N LEU A 268 -16.88 -0.11 -3.95
CA LEU A 268 -16.66 -1.34 -3.19
C LEU A 268 -17.63 -1.50 -2.01
N LEU A 269 -18.13 -0.39 -1.46
CA LEU A 269 -19.08 -0.41 -0.34
C LEU A 269 -20.54 -0.50 -0.81
N ALA A 270 -20.88 -0.01 -2.02
CA ALA A 270 -22.26 -0.06 -2.53
C ALA A 270 -22.91 -1.47 -2.52
N PRO A 271 -22.20 -2.58 -2.83
CA PRO A 271 -22.78 -3.92 -2.73
C PRO A 271 -23.20 -4.34 -1.32
N VAL A 272 -22.67 -3.70 -0.27
CA VAL A 272 -23.03 -3.99 1.14
C VAL A 272 -24.49 -3.61 1.41
N ASP A 273 -25.05 -2.63 0.69
CA ASP A 273 -26.46 -2.24 0.82
C ASP A 273 -27.43 -3.32 0.30
N VAL A 274 -26.93 -4.30 -0.46
CA VAL A 274 -27.70 -5.43 -0.99
C VAL A 274 -26.95 -6.74 -0.75
N LEU A 275 -26.81 -7.14 0.53
CA LEU A 275 -26.00 -8.28 0.95
C LEU A 275 -26.41 -9.60 0.29
N ARG A 276 -27.69 -9.79 -0.02
CA ARG A 276 -28.16 -10.98 -0.74
C ARG A 276 -27.45 -11.13 -2.09
N SER A 277 -27.36 -10.04 -2.85
CA SER A 277 -26.69 -10.03 -4.16
C SER A 277 -25.18 -10.21 -3.99
N LEU A 278 -24.59 -9.62 -2.96
CA LEU A 278 -23.17 -9.79 -2.64
C LEU A 278 -22.83 -11.23 -2.26
N VAL A 279 -23.65 -11.89 -1.43
CA VAL A 279 -23.49 -13.31 -1.07
C VAL A 279 -23.58 -14.19 -2.32
N MET A 280 -24.58 -13.95 -3.20
CA MET A 280 -24.68 -14.68 -4.46
C MET A 280 -23.44 -14.51 -5.34
N ARG A 281 -22.96 -13.26 -5.47
CA ARG A 281 -21.75 -12.95 -6.24
C ARG A 281 -20.52 -13.66 -5.65
N TRP A 282 -20.35 -13.62 -4.33
CA TRP A 282 -19.25 -14.29 -3.64
C TRP A 282 -19.28 -15.81 -3.84
N VAL A 283 -20.46 -16.43 -3.75
CA VAL A 283 -20.61 -17.87 -3.94
C VAL A 283 -20.30 -18.28 -5.39
N ALA A 284 -20.58 -17.41 -6.36
CA ALA A 284 -20.32 -17.67 -7.78
C ALA A 284 -18.85 -17.43 -8.15
N ASP A 285 -18.25 -16.34 -7.66
CA ASP A 285 -16.91 -15.89 -8.02
C ASP A 285 -16.23 -15.14 -6.86
N PRO A 286 -15.67 -15.87 -5.87
CA PRO A 286 -15.00 -15.24 -4.73
C PRO A 286 -13.70 -14.53 -5.15
N GLU A 287 -12.99 -15.02 -6.17
CA GLU A 287 -11.75 -14.42 -6.67
C GLU A 287 -12.00 -13.09 -7.37
N GLY A 288 -13.08 -12.96 -8.15
CA GLY A 288 -13.47 -11.68 -8.74
C GLY A 288 -13.80 -10.62 -7.68
N VAL A 289 -14.47 -11.00 -6.60
CA VAL A 289 -14.74 -10.08 -5.47
C VAL A 289 -13.44 -9.67 -4.77
N ARG A 290 -12.53 -10.62 -4.50
CA ARG A 290 -11.21 -10.31 -3.92
C ARG A 290 -10.39 -9.39 -4.83
N THR A 291 -10.43 -9.63 -6.14
CA THR A 291 -9.74 -8.82 -7.15
C THR A 291 -10.26 -7.38 -7.12
N ASP A 292 -11.58 -7.19 -7.06
CA ASP A 292 -12.17 -5.85 -6.93
C ASP A 292 -11.73 -5.15 -5.64
N LEU A 293 -11.81 -5.84 -4.50
CA LEU A 293 -11.40 -5.28 -3.20
C LEU A 293 -9.90 -4.96 -3.14
N SER A 294 -9.07 -5.66 -3.94
CA SER A 294 -7.63 -5.40 -4.03
C SER A 294 -7.28 -4.09 -4.75
N LYS A 295 -8.21 -3.49 -5.51
CA LYS A 295 -7.95 -2.24 -6.26
C LYS A 295 -7.47 -1.11 -5.36
N LEU A 296 -8.03 -0.97 -4.16
CA LEU A 296 -7.56 0.01 -3.18
C LEU A 296 -6.13 -0.27 -2.72
N ALA A 297 -5.79 -1.54 -2.49
CA ALA A 297 -4.43 -1.94 -2.15
C ALA A 297 -3.42 -1.49 -3.21
N TRP A 298 -3.77 -1.70 -4.49
CA TRP A 298 -2.96 -1.27 -5.62
C TRP A 298 -2.85 0.24 -5.77
N LEU A 299 -3.96 0.95 -5.58
CA LEU A 299 -3.97 2.41 -5.67
C LEU A 299 -3.10 3.06 -4.58
N LEU A 300 -3.14 2.50 -3.37
CA LEU A 300 -2.45 3.02 -2.19
C LEU A 300 -1.00 2.54 -2.04
N ASP A 301 -0.59 1.54 -2.82
CA ASP A 301 0.76 0.97 -2.79
C ASP A 301 1.85 2.03 -3.09
N GLY A 302 2.78 2.15 -2.13
CA GLY A 302 3.89 3.11 -2.13
C GLY A 302 3.67 4.33 -1.23
N TRP A 303 2.43 4.66 -0.87
CA TRP A 303 2.16 5.85 -0.05
C TRP A 303 2.61 5.73 1.40
N ALA A 304 2.59 4.52 1.98
CA ALA A 304 3.11 4.30 3.34
C ALA A 304 4.57 4.76 3.50
N MET A 305 5.39 4.54 2.46
CA MET A 305 6.77 4.99 2.45
C MET A 305 6.87 6.52 2.38
N ILE A 306 6.08 7.16 1.51
CA ILE A 306 6.01 8.62 1.39
C ILE A 306 5.58 9.29 2.70
N LEU A 307 4.58 8.71 3.38
CA LEU A 307 4.12 9.16 4.69
C LEU A 307 5.24 9.04 5.73
N GLY A 308 5.94 7.90 5.81
CA GLY A 308 7.06 7.73 6.74
C GLY A 308 8.25 8.67 6.49
N ILE A 309 8.50 9.07 5.23
CA ILE A 309 9.49 10.11 4.90
C ILE A 309 9.03 11.47 5.40
N TRP A 310 7.76 11.82 5.19
CA TRP A 310 7.18 13.08 5.65
C TRP A 310 7.17 13.20 7.18
N GLU A 311 6.83 12.14 7.89
CA GLU A 311 6.92 12.10 9.35
C GLU A 311 8.36 12.31 9.87
N SER A 312 9.36 11.95 9.06
CA SER A 312 10.76 12.20 9.37
C SER A 312 11.24 13.61 9.00
N ALA A 313 10.40 14.46 8.40
CA ALA A 313 10.79 15.77 7.87
C ALA A 313 11.32 16.73 8.95
N GLU A 314 10.86 16.63 10.20
CA GLU A 314 11.42 17.43 11.30
C GLU A 314 12.91 17.14 11.56
N ARG A 315 13.32 15.89 11.33
CA ARG A 315 14.70 15.42 11.56
C ARG A 315 15.60 15.64 10.35
N ILE A 316 15.10 15.41 9.14
CA ILE A 316 15.89 15.50 7.88
C ILE A 316 15.77 16.87 7.19
N GLY A 317 14.79 17.68 7.58
CA GLY A 317 14.43 18.94 6.93
C GLY A 317 13.35 18.75 5.86
N VAL A 318 12.37 19.65 5.86
CA VAL A 318 11.25 19.64 4.89
C VAL A 318 11.73 19.66 3.42
N PRO A 319 12.73 20.47 3.02
CA PRO A 319 13.27 20.42 1.65
C PRO A 319 13.77 19.03 1.22
N ALA A 320 14.51 18.34 2.10
CA ALA A 320 15.06 17.01 1.81
C ALA A 320 13.94 15.97 1.70
N ALA A 321 12.98 16.00 2.62
CA ALA A 321 11.80 15.14 2.59
C ALA A 321 11.01 15.31 1.28
N ILE A 322 10.71 16.55 0.89
CA ILE A 322 9.96 16.85 -0.35
C ILE A 322 10.72 16.37 -1.58
N HIS A 323 12.03 16.57 -1.62
CA HIS A 323 12.86 16.11 -2.72
C HIS A 323 12.80 14.58 -2.86
N GLU A 324 13.05 13.86 -1.77
CA GLU A 324 13.01 12.39 -1.75
C GLU A 324 11.61 11.86 -2.10
N MET A 325 10.56 12.42 -1.50
CA MET A 325 9.18 12.06 -1.81
C MET A 325 8.88 12.26 -3.30
N SER A 326 9.30 13.37 -3.91
CA SER A 326 9.01 13.68 -5.32
C SER A 326 9.59 12.66 -6.31
N ILE A 327 10.67 11.97 -5.94
CA ILE A 327 11.28 10.89 -6.73
C ILE A 327 10.51 9.59 -6.57
N LEU A 328 9.93 9.38 -5.38
CA LEU A 328 9.25 8.15 -5.00
C LEU A 328 7.73 8.15 -5.20
N VAL A 329 7.14 9.32 -5.52
CA VAL A 329 5.70 9.46 -5.80
C VAL A 329 5.25 8.36 -6.77
N PRO A 330 4.25 7.54 -6.39
CA PRO A 330 3.79 6.44 -7.22
C PRO A 330 3.28 6.93 -8.58
N SER A 331 3.86 6.42 -9.67
CA SER A 331 3.29 6.62 -10.99
C SER A 331 1.99 5.83 -11.12
N MET A 332 0.88 6.49 -11.45
CA MET A 332 -0.38 5.80 -11.67
C MET A 332 -0.39 5.12 -13.05
N PRO A 333 -0.67 3.81 -13.17
CA PRO A 333 -0.74 3.12 -14.45
C PRO A 333 -1.87 3.62 -15.36
N LEU A 334 -1.90 3.24 -16.64
CA LEU A 334 -3.02 3.54 -17.55
C LEU A 334 -4.32 2.81 -17.16
N GLU A 335 -4.18 1.62 -16.57
CA GLU A 335 -5.29 0.78 -16.14
C GLU A 335 -6.29 1.47 -15.20
N VAL A 336 -5.82 2.40 -14.36
CA VAL A 336 -6.68 3.16 -13.42
C VAL A 336 -7.78 3.95 -14.15
N ASN A 337 -7.57 4.33 -15.41
CA ASN A 337 -8.56 5.03 -16.22
C ASN A 337 -9.83 4.19 -16.46
N LYS A 338 -9.75 2.87 -16.25
CA LYS A 338 -10.91 1.97 -16.32
C LYS A 338 -11.68 1.90 -15.00
N TRP A 339 -11.11 2.41 -13.91
CA TRP A 339 -11.67 2.32 -12.56
C TRP A 339 -12.40 3.60 -12.14
N VAL A 340 -12.06 4.73 -12.77
CA VAL A 340 -12.67 6.03 -12.46
C VAL A 340 -13.29 6.63 -13.72
N SER A 341 -14.45 7.27 -13.56
CA SER A 341 -15.13 8.03 -14.62
C SER A 341 -15.21 9.49 -14.19
N GLY A 342 -14.87 10.44 -15.09
CA GLY A 342 -14.93 11.88 -14.77
C GLY A 342 -13.72 12.71 -15.22
N PRO A 343 -13.64 13.99 -14.83
CA PRO A 343 -12.54 14.91 -15.17
C PRO A 343 -11.15 14.46 -14.68
N GLU A 344 -11.11 13.48 -13.77
CA GLU A 344 -9.90 12.78 -13.32
C GLU A 344 -9.15 12.08 -14.47
N PHE A 345 -9.88 11.70 -15.53
CA PHE A 345 -9.32 11.07 -16.74
C PHE A 345 -8.32 11.98 -17.49
N ASP A 346 -8.60 13.29 -17.57
CA ASP A 346 -7.78 14.26 -18.32
C ASP A 346 -6.49 14.66 -17.59
N TYR A 347 -6.46 14.46 -16.28
CA TYR A 347 -5.33 14.80 -15.42
C TYR A 347 -4.06 14.00 -15.76
N PHE A 348 -4.26 12.71 -16.05
CA PHE A 348 -3.21 11.74 -16.32
C PHE A 348 -2.38 12.02 -17.58
N ALA A 349 -2.98 12.67 -18.59
CA ALA A 349 -2.28 13.02 -19.82
C ALA A 349 -1.27 14.16 -19.60
N ASN A 350 -1.53 15.03 -18.62
CA ASN A 350 -0.75 16.23 -18.34
C ASN A 350 0.39 16.01 -17.32
N GLU A 351 0.26 15.04 -16.41
CA GLU A 351 1.29 14.65 -15.43
C GLU A 351 2.61 14.20 -16.10
N ARG A 352 2.53 13.47 -17.23
CA ARG A 352 3.69 13.02 -18.02
C ARG A 352 4.64 14.16 -18.40
N LYS A 353 4.11 15.34 -18.72
CA LYS A 353 4.94 16.49 -19.13
C LYS A 353 5.69 17.12 -17.95
N ARG A 354 5.19 16.96 -16.72
CA ARG A 354 5.71 17.64 -15.53
C ARG A 354 6.67 16.78 -14.70
N HIS A 355 6.41 15.47 -14.60
CA HIS A 355 7.39 14.50 -14.09
C HIS A 355 8.72 14.54 -14.87
N SER A 356 8.69 14.95 -16.15
CA SER A 356 9.89 15.01 -17.01
C SER A 356 10.91 16.10 -16.65
N ARG A 357 10.60 17.04 -15.75
CA ARG A 357 11.40 18.26 -15.51
C ARG A 357 12.19 18.29 -14.20
N LEU A 358 12.07 17.29 -13.35
CA LEU A 358 12.82 17.18 -12.10
C LEU A 358 13.97 16.18 -12.28
N VAL A 359 15.16 16.70 -12.58
CA VAL A 359 16.42 15.92 -12.60
C VAL A 359 17.33 16.52 -11.54
N SER A 360 17.67 15.75 -10.52
CA SER A 360 18.58 16.19 -9.45
C SER A 360 19.28 14.98 -8.85
N ARG A 361 20.59 15.08 -8.60
CA ARG A 361 21.42 13.96 -8.13
C ARG A 361 21.13 13.63 -6.66
N LEU A 362 20.80 12.37 -6.38
CA LEU A 362 20.80 11.83 -5.02
C LEU A 362 22.26 11.58 -4.57
N GLU A 363 22.94 12.61 -4.07
CA GLU A 363 24.31 12.48 -3.55
C GLU A 363 24.35 11.98 -2.08
N GLU A 364 23.25 12.06 -1.34
CA GLU A 364 23.22 11.88 0.13
C GLU A 364 23.50 10.45 0.64
N TRP A 365 23.17 9.40 -0.11
CA TRP A 365 23.51 8.04 0.31
C TRP A 365 25.02 7.76 0.19
N ARG A 366 25.74 8.57 -0.60
CA ARG A 366 27.21 8.49 -0.78
C ARG A 366 27.98 9.32 0.24
N THR A 367 27.33 10.20 1.02
CA THR A 367 28.00 11.13 1.95
C THR A 367 28.24 10.56 3.36
N GLY A 368 28.10 9.24 3.56
CA GLY A 368 28.49 8.57 4.81
C GLY A 368 27.43 8.53 5.91
N ARG A 369 26.19 8.97 5.66
CA ARG A 369 25.06 8.88 6.62
C ARG A 369 24.26 7.58 6.51
N GLN A 370 24.89 6.50 6.07
CA GLN A 370 24.20 5.25 5.77
C GLN A 370 23.49 4.66 6.99
N VAL A 371 24.07 4.77 8.18
CA VAL A 371 23.46 4.28 9.43
C VAL A 371 22.21 5.09 9.79
N ASP A 372 22.27 6.44 9.72
CA ASP A 372 21.11 7.30 9.99
C ASP A 372 19.93 6.97 9.05
N LEU A 373 20.23 6.73 7.77
CA LEU A 373 19.23 6.39 6.76
C LEU A 373 18.65 4.99 6.97
N VAL A 374 19.46 4.00 7.36
CA VAL A 374 18.96 2.67 7.74
C VAL A 374 18.02 2.77 8.93
N MET A 375 18.45 3.46 10.00
CA MET A 375 17.61 3.66 11.20
C MET A 375 16.30 4.39 10.87
N ARG A 376 16.32 5.38 9.97
CA ARG A 376 15.09 6.01 9.48
C ARG A 376 14.23 5.00 8.74
N ASN A 377 14.80 4.23 7.82
CA ASN A 377 14.04 3.29 7.01
C ASN A 377 13.45 2.15 7.88
N GLU A 378 14.11 1.73 8.95
CA GLU A 378 13.55 0.84 9.97
C GLU A 378 12.28 1.43 10.62
N MET A 379 12.25 2.75 10.87
CA MET A 379 11.04 3.42 11.34
C MET A 379 9.95 3.45 10.26
N ILE A 380 10.31 3.59 8.98
CA ILE A 380 9.35 3.48 7.88
C ILE A 380 8.78 2.05 7.81
N VAL A 381 9.60 1.02 8.01
CA VAL A 381 9.13 -0.37 8.09
C VAL A 381 8.12 -0.54 9.22
N ARG A 382 8.37 0.05 10.40
CA ARG A 382 7.43 0.03 11.54
C ARG A 382 6.04 0.53 11.15
N ASP A 383 5.96 1.59 10.35
CA ASP A 383 4.67 2.18 9.95
C ASP A 383 4.05 1.49 8.73
N PHE A 384 4.86 0.76 7.96
CA PHE A 384 4.41 -0.06 6.85
C PHE A 384 3.67 -1.33 7.32
N VAL A 385 4.13 -1.96 8.41
CA VAL A 385 3.65 -3.29 8.86
C VAL A 385 2.41 -3.23 9.74
#